data_AF-R6VX65-F1
#
_entry.id   AF-R6VX65-F1
#
_cell.length_a   1.000
_cell.length_b   1.000
_cell.length_c   1.000
_cell.angle_alpha   90.00
_cell.angle_beta   90.00
_cell.angle_gamma   90.00
#
_symmetry.space_group_name_H-M   'P 1'
#
loop_
_entity.id
_entity.type
_entity.pdbx_description
1 polymer ?
#
loop_
_entity_poly.entity_id
_entity_poly.type
_entity_poly.pdbx_seq_one_letter_code
_entity_poly.pdbx_strand_id
1 'polypeptide(L)'
;MNKKRFSALALALLMAAVAFASCNNDANESSAPSSNSDAVVSTSDDSGSEPEVSVGPLDHLVDRYTDKEVTFLVNTQTDVSNGYRSIEICPNDEDQKYTYMNDAVERRNRMIEEQLGIKISEIRTTTMTSDITNAINTGSQEFQVVCPWMTDAGPLVASGCFYDLRDYDDVIRFDQPYWDNNANESLSINKKLYFTTGDFSLLSMDVTHCMIFNRDVVAENGLENPYDLVADGKWTLDKMMELSRAVTSDSDGEPGYSYKDNIGLHVNANYSNSFFIGSGENFIRKDSNDIPYLAIYNERATEVVSKITSVFSSEASLYIEGYNSQAQQDGFNNCYAAARDALANKRALFVTISLSDIISLSNAYDCNFGLLVTPKFNEEQDTYHSYISVIYATCVAIPLSNEDPETAALAIEALNAASTETTKKDYYERVLKAQKLKDEEGEQMLDFIFNNRVYDLGAIYNWGGIRDFLNTICVDGTDMFASKYEANKDSIEAAINNTLDFAS
;
A
#
# COMPACT_ATOMS: atom_id res chain seq x y z
N MET A 1 -50.89 -37.43 29.88
CA MET A 1 -50.26 -37.00 28.62
C MET A 1 -49.45 -35.75 28.89
N ASN A 2 -48.13 -35.79 28.67
CA ASN A 2 -47.16 -34.83 29.20
C ASN A 2 -47.17 -33.49 28.46
N LYS A 3 -47.30 -32.39 29.22
CA LYS A 3 -47.32 -30.98 28.78
C LYS A 3 -46.12 -30.55 27.90
N LYS A 4 -45.01 -31.31 27.90
CA LYS A 4 -43.83 -31.05 27.07
C LYS A 4 -44.02 -31.37 25.57
N ARG A 5 -45.03 -32.16 25.19
CA ARG A 5 -45.35 -32.46 23.78
C ARG A 5 -46.26 -31.43 23.12
N PHE A 6 -46.93 -30.57 23.88
CA PHE A 6 -47.82 -29.53 23.35
C PHE A 6 -47.05 -28.25 22.95
N SER A 7 -45.98 -27.92 23.69
CA SER A 7 -45.13 -26.75 23.38
C SER A 7 -44.27 -26.95 22.14
N ALA A 8 -43.84 -28.17 21.84
CA ALA A 8 -43.05 -28.48 20.65
C ALA A 8 -43.89 -28.42 19.35
N LEU A 9 -45.19 -28.75 19.42
CA LEU A 9 -46.11 -28.65 18.27
C LEU A 9 -46.50 -27.18 18.00
N ALA A 10 -46.60 -26.34 19.03
CA ALA A 10 -46.95 -24.93 18.88
C ALA A 10 -45.78 -24.09 18.30
N LEU A 11 -44.52 -24.44 18.60
CA LEU A 11 -43.34 -23.77 18.04
C LEU A 11 -43.08 -24.15 16.57
N ALA A 12 -43.39 -25.39 16.18
CA ALA A 12 -43.26 -25.85 14.79
C ALA A 12 -44.33 -25.25 13.85
N LEU A 13 -45.51 -24.88 14.39
CA LEU A 13 -46.59 -24.21 13.64
C LEU A 13 -46.37 -22.70 13.47
N LEU A 14 -45.58 -22.04 14.33
CA LEU A 14 -45.22 -20.62 14.15
C LEU A 14 -44.09 -20.40 13.15
N MET A 15 -43.18 -21.37 12.95
CA MET A 15 -42.08 -21.25 11.99
C MET A 15 -42.49 -21.59 10.54
N ALA A 16 -43.67 -22.18 10.32
CA ALA A 16 -44.18 -22.50 8.99
C ALA A 16 -45.07 -21.39 8.38
N ALA A 17 -45.37 -20.31 9.12
CA ALA A 17 -46.33 -19.27 8.70
C ALA A 17 -45.70 -18.03 8.04
N VAL A 18 -44.36 -17.93 7.94
CA VAL A 18 -43.68 -16.76 7.37
C VAL A 18 -43.17 -16.99 5.94
N ALA A 19 -43.41 -18.18 5.36
CA ALA A 19 -42.89 -18.55 4.04
C ALA A 19 -43.89 -18.40 2.87
N PHE A 20 -45.06 -17.79 3.05
CA PHE A 20 -46.03 -17.59 1.95
C PHE A 20 -46.76 -16.25 2.05
N ALA A 21 -46.17 -15.19 1.48
CA ALA A 21 -46.90 -14.05 0.97
C ALA A 21 -46.06 -13.33 -0.11
N SER A 22 -46.11 -13.89 -1.32
CA SER A 22 -45.75 -13.22 -2.57
C SER A 22 -46.95 -12.41 -3.08
N CYS A 23 -46.66 -11.18 -3.55
CA CYS A 23 -47.33 -10.33 -4.54
C CYS A 23 -48.88 -10.30 -4.61
N ASN A 24 -49.50 -9.11 -4.48
CA ASN A 24 -49.78 -8.20 -5.61
C ASN A 24 -50.64 -6.95 -5.20
N ASN A 25 -50.52 -5.91 -6.04
CA ASN A 25 -51.10 -4.55 -6.06
C ASN A 25 -52.59 -4.34 -5.68
N ASP A 26 -52.93 -3.18 -5.08
CA ASP A 26 -53.48 -2.00 -5.79
C ASP A 26 -53.81 -0.78 -4.89
N ALA A 27 -53.46 0.41 -5.44
CA ALA A 27 -53.88 1.81 -5.26
C ALA A 27 -54.76 2.29 -4.07
N ASN A 28 -54.32 3.36 -3.38
CA ASN A 28 -54.96 4.70 -3.50
C ASN A 28 -54.11 5.86 -2.93
N GLU A 29 -54.29 7.04 -3.54
CA GLU A 29 -53.48 8.28 -3.49
C GLU A 29 -53.59 9.12 -2.21
N SER A 30 -52.51 9.90 -1.91
CA SER A 30 -52.59 11.33 -1.51
C SER A 30 -51.22 12.04 -1.51
N SER A 31 -50.96 12.80 -2.59
CA SER A 31 -50.43 14.19 -2.70
C SER A 31 -49.24 14.73 -1.84
N ALA A 32 -48.02 14.66 -2.42
CA ALA A 32 -46.93 15.66 -2.68
C ALA A 32 -46.65 16.91 -1.76
N PRO A 33 -45.48 17.61 -1.82
CA PRO A 33 -44.34 17.54 -2.79
C PRO A 33 -42.89 17.53 -2.17
N SER A 34 -41.93 16.75 -2.70
CA SER A 34 -40.83 17.05 -3.66
C SER A 34 -39.54 17.75 -3.14
N SER A 35 -38.40 17.04 -3.18
CA SER A 35 -37.16 17.47 -3.87
C SER A 35 -36.15 16.31 -3.98
N ASN A 36 -35.81 15.95 -5.22
CA ASN A 36 -34.85 14.92 -5.67
C ASN A 36 -33.38 15.32 -5.44
N SER A 37 -32.51 14.33 -5.18
CA SER A 37 -31.51 13.85 -6.15
C SER A 37 -30.67 12.68 -5.58
N ASP A 38 -31.10 11.44 -5.83
CA ASP A 38 -30.27 10.24 -5.69
C ASP A 38 -29.61 9.90 -7.03
N ALA A 39 -28.31 9.61 -6.99
CA ALA A 39 -27.57 8.99 -8.09
C ALA A 39 -27.74 7.47 -8.04
N VAL A 40 -28.01 6.90 -9.20
CA VAL A 40 -28.46 5.52 -9.44
C VAL A 40 -27.28 4.54 -9.38
N VAL A 41 -27.36 3.56 -8.49
CA VAL A 41 -26.63 2.28 -8.61
C VAL A 41 -27.41 1.42 -9.60
N SER A 42 -26.81 1.15 -10.76
CA SER A 42 -27.36 0.21 -11.75
C SER A 42 -26.89 -1.20 -11.41
N THR A 43 -27.79 -2.04 -10.91
CA THR A 43 -27.64 -3.50 -10.90
C THR A 43 -28.30 -4.07 -12.15
N SER A 44 -27.49 -4.61 -13.06
CA SER A 44 -27.97 -5.44 -14.16
C SER A 44 -27.72 -6.90 -13.81
N ASP A 45 -28.79 -7.60 -13.44
CA ASP A 45 -28.89 -9.06 -13.54
C ASP A 45 -28.92 -9.45 -15.02
N ASP A 46 -27.92 -10.19 -15.49
CA ASP A 46 -28.04 -11.03 -16.67
C ASP A 46 -27.47 -12.43 -16.37
N SER A 47 -28.36 -13.41 -16.42
CA SER A 47 -28.02 -14.83 -16.28
C SER A 47 -27.70 -15.40 -17.66
N GLY A 48 -26.42 -15.52 -17.97
CA GLY A 48 -25.91 -16.25 -19.12
C GLY A 48 -24.79 -17.19 -18.69
N SER A 49 -25.07 -18.48 -18.61
CA SER A 49 -24.05 -19.51 -18.40
C SER A 49 -23.41 -19.86 -19.75
N GLU A 50 -22.23 -19.31 -20.01
CA GLU A 50 -21.26 -19.90 -20.94
C GLU A 50 -20.24 -20.70 -20.12
N PRO A 51 -19.64 -21.78 -20.67
CA PRO A 51 -18.57 -22.46 -19.97
C PRO A 51 -17.37 -21.51 -19.95
N GLU A 52 -17.06 -20.94 -18.80
CA GLU A 52 -15.77 -20.32 -18.55
C GLU A 52 -14.70 -21.38 -18.86
N VAL A 53 -14.08 -21.27 -20.04
CA VAL A 53 -12.74 -21.81 -20.22
C VAL A 53 -11.93 -21.05 -19.18
N SER A 54 -11.55 -21.74 -18.10
CA SER A 54 -10.60 -21.22 -17.12
C SER A 54 -9.35 -20.81 -17.89
N VAL A 55 -9.23 -19.53 -18.23
CA VAL A 55 -8.03 -18.96 -18.84
C VAL A 55 -6.97 -18.99 -17.75
N GLY A 56 -6.00 -19.89 -17.89
CA GLY A 56 -4.85 -19.93 -16.99
C GLY A 56 -4.10 -18.61 -17.03
N PRO A 57 -3.41 -18.21 -15.94
CA PRO A 57 -2.76 -16.90 -15.84
C PRO A 57 -1.67 -16.65 -16.90
N LEU A 58 -1.20 -17.69 -17.59
CA LEU A 58 -0.14 -17.61 -18.60
C LEU A 58 -0.64 -18.02 -20.01
N ASP A 59 -1.93 -18.26 -20.19
CA ASP A 59 -2.51 -18.76 -21.45
C ASP A 59 -2.21 -17.84 -22.64
N HIS A 60 -2.01 -16.55 -22.39
CA HIS A 60 -1.65 -15.58 -23.43
C HIS A 60 -0.19 -15.62 -23.87
N LEU A 61 0.66 -16.39 -23.17
CA LEU A 61 2.10 -16.50 -23.41
C LEU A 61 2.51 -17.88 -23.93
N VAL A 62 1.60 -18.84 -24.01
CA VAL A 62 1.93 -20.27 -24.29
C VAL A 62 2.70 -20.49 -25.59
N ASP A 63 2.50 -19.64 -26.59
CA ASP A 63 3.21 -19.72 -27.88
C ASP A 63 4.64 -19.14 -27.83
N ARG A 64 5.08 -18.60 -26.68
CA ARG A 64 6.38 -17.95 -26.48
C ARG A 64 7.38 -18.79 -25.67
N TYR A 65 7.34 -20.12 -25.77
CA TYR A 65 8.30 -21.02 -25.10
C TYR A 65 9.77 -20.74 -25.50
N THR A 66 10.71 -20.63 -24.54
CA THR A 66 12.12 -20.24 -24.84
C THR A 66 13.23 -21.16 -24.28
N ASP A 67 12.95 -22.03 -23.29
CA ASP A 67 13.96 -22.89 -22.61
C ASP A 67 15.18 -22.14 -22.04
N LYS A 68 14.97 -20.91 -21.56
CA LYS A 68 16.04 -20.03 -21.06
C LYS A 68 16.00 -19.88 -19.55
N GLU A 69 17.17 -19.63 -18.95
CA GLU A 69 17.27 -19.16 -17.57
C GLU A 69 17.28 -17.63 -17.55
N VAL A 70 16.49 -17.03 -16.66
CA VAL A 70 16.42 -15.59 -16.42
C VAL A 70 16.81 -15.32 -14.98
N THR A 71 17.94 -14.63 -14.81
CA THR A 71 18.47 -14.28 -13.50
C THR A 71 18.05 -12.86 -13.10
N PHE A 72 17.46 -12.73 -11.91
CA PHE A 72 17.05 -11.46 -11.32
C PHE A 72 18.10 -10.96 -10.33
N LEU A 73 18.53 -9.70 -10.44
CA LEU A 73 19.28 -9.03 -9.38
C LEU A 73 18.28 -8.45 -8.37
N VAL A 74 18.35 -8.89 -7.11
CA VAL A 74 17.38 -8.51 -6.07
C VAL A 74 18.06 -7.95 -4.83
N ASN A 75 17.38 -7.05 -4.13
CA ASN A 75 17.91 -6.46 -2.91
C ASN A 75 17.90 -7.44 -1.72
N THR A 76 18.94 -7.36 -0.91
CA THR A 76 18.99 -7.94 0.44
C THR A 76 19.59 -6.94 1.43
N GLN A 77 19.47 -7.23 2.73
CA GLN A 77 20.09 -6.44 3.79
C GLN A 77 20.96 -7.31 4.69
N THR A 78 22.06 -6.74 5.17
CA THR A 78 22.99 -7.40 6.09
C THR A 78 22.40 -7.61 7.48
N ASP A 79 21.45 -6.76 7.90
CA ASP A 79 20.71 -6.94 9.15
C ASP A 79 19.48 -7.83 8.93
N VAL A 80 19.58 -9.08 9.38
CA VAL A 80 18.50 -10.08 9.33
C VAL A 80 17.36 -9.81 10.33
N SER A 81 17.57 -8.95 11.34
CA SER A 81 16.58 -8.75 12.41
C SER A 81 15.46 -7.78 12.04
N ASN A 82 15.70 -6.84 11.12
CA ASN A 82 14.75 -5.79 10.73
C ASN A 82 14.73 -5.43 9.22
N GLY A 83 15.59 -6.04 8.40
CA GLY A 83 15.73 -5.59 7.00
C GLY A 83 14.61 -6.08 6.07
N TYR A 84 14.06 -5.17 5.27
CA TYR A 84 13.35 -5.49 4.04
C TYR A 84 14.32 -6.12 3.04
N ARG A 85 13.95 -7.24 2.43
CA ARG A 85 14.75 -8.01 1.46
C ARG A 85 13.82 -8.70 0.48
N SER A 86 14.30 -9.01 -0.71
CA SER A 86 13.45 -9.68 -1.68
C SER A 86 13.04 -11.07 -1.19
N ILE A 87 11.73 -11.29 -1.23
CA ILE A 87 11.02 -12.52 -0.90
C ILE A 87 10.15 -12.99 -2.06
N GLU A 88 10.13 -12.21 -3.14
CA GLU A 88 9.17 -12.38 -4.22
C GLU A 88 9.72 -13.11 -5.43
N ILE A 89 11.04 -13.35 -5.56
CA ILE A 89 11.61 -13.96 -6.77
C ILE A 89 11.90 -15.45 -6.60
N CYS A 90 12.80 -15.85 -5.69
CA CYS A 90 13.00 -17.25 -5.33
C CYS A 90 12.75 -17.51 -3.82
N PRO A 91 12.46 -18.77 -3.44
CA PRO A 91 12.28 -19.16 -2.05
C PRO A 91 13.53 -18.85 -1.22
N ASN A 92 13.33 -18.45 0.04
CA ASN A 92 14.42 -18.14 0.96
C ASN A 92 14.17 -18.73 2.34
N ASP A 93 14.77 -19.88 2.63
CA ASP A 93 14.63 -20.55 3.93
C ASP A 93 15.36 -19.81 5.07
N GLU A 94 16.28 -18.89 4.75
CA GLU A 94 16.97 -18.08 5.74
C GLU A 94 16.10 -16.91 6.26
N ASP A 95 15.03 -16.55 5.54
CA ASP A 95 14.11 -15.49 5.95
C ASP A 95 12.97 -16.05 6.83
N GLN A 96 13.17 -15.99 8.14
CA GLN A 96 12.18 -16.45 9.12
C GLN A 96 10.87 -15.65 9.10
N LYS A 97 10.87 -14.40 8.62
CA LYS A 97 9.67 -13.56 8.56
C LYS A 97 8.75 -14.03 7.44
N TYR A 98 9.31 -14.46 6.31
CA TYR A 98 8.56 -14.77 5.10
C TYR A 98 8.69 -16.21 4.59
N THR A 99 9.28 -17.14 5.36
CA THR A 99 9.36 -18.57 4.98
C THR A 99 7.99 -19.14 4.57
N TYR A 100 6.91 -18.61 5.13
CA TYR A 100 5.55 -19.02 4.79
C TYR A 100 5.12 -18.75 3.33
N MET A 101 5.87 -17.91 2.60
CA MET A 101 5.64 -17.60 1.19
C MET A 101 6.42 -18.51 0.23
N ASN A 102 7.39 -19.28 0.73
CA ASN A 102 8.27 -20.12 -0.12
C ASN A 102 7.47 -21.06 -1.01
N ASP A 103 6.47 -21.76 -0.46
CA ASP A 103 5.61 -22.65 -1.25
C ASP A 103 4.87 -21.91 -2.38
N ALA A 104 4.39 -20.69 -2.14
CA ALA A 104 3.69 -19.90 -3.15
C ALA A 104 4.66 -19.46 -4.27
N VAL A 105 5.88 -19.05 -3.90
CA VAL A 105 6.95 -18.69 -4.83
C VAL A 105 7.36 -19.90 -5.68
N GLU A 106 7.55 -21.07 -5.08
CA GLU A 106 7.86 -22.31 -5.79
C GLU A 106 6.75 -22.72 -6.78
N ARG A 107 5.48 -22.65 -6.34
CA ARG A 107 4.33 -22.95 -7.20
C ARG A 107 4.30 -22.03 -8.42
N ARG A 108 4.53 -20.72 -8.21
CA ARG A 108 4.57 -19.74 -9.30
C ARG A 108 5.72 -20.02 -10.27
N ASN A 109 6.94 -20.20 -9.76
CA ASN A 109 8.12 -20.39 -10.59
C ASN A 109 8.02 -21.70 -11.40
N ARG A 110 7.50 -22.78 -10.79
CA ARG A 110 7.24 -24.04 -11.50
C ARG A 110 6.21 -23.88 -12.61
N MET A 111 5.13 -23.13 -12.37
CA MET A 111 4.12 -22.87 -13.40
C MET A 111 4.70 -22.11 -14.60
N ILE A 112 5.58 -21.14 -14.35
CA ILE A 112 6.29 -20.40 -15.40
C ILE A 112 7.24 -21.33 -16.17
N GLU A 113 8.03 -22.15 -15.46
CA GLU A 113 8.96 -23.10 -16.07
C GLU A 113 8.23 -24.16 -16.92
N GLU A 114 7.15 -24.76 -16.41
CA GLU A 114 6.40 -25.79 -17.13
C GLU A 114 5.72 -25.27 -18.41
N GLN A 115 5.25 -24.02 -18.42
CA GLN A 115 4.50 -23.47 -19.56
C GLN A 115 5.37 -22.73 -20.58
N LEU A 116 6.45 -22.07 -20.14
CA LEU A 116 7.26 -21.20 -20.99
C LEU A 116 8.72 -21.66 -21.12
N GLY A 117 9.12 -22.68 -20.36
CA GLY A 117 10.52 -23.11 -20.29
C GLY A 117 11.44 -22.08 -19.64
N ILE A 118 10.88 -21.10 -18.92
CA ILE A 118 11.67 -20.05 -18.26
C ILE A 118 12.03 -20.52 -16.86
N LYS A 119 13.31 -20.77 -16.65
CA LYS A 119 13.86 -21.05 -15.33
C LYS A 119 14.22 -19.74 -14.63
N ILE A 120 13.66 -19.51 -13.45
CA ILE A 120 13.91 -18.30 -12.66
C ILE A 120 15.03 -18.57 -11.66
N SER A 121 16.01 -17.68 -11.60
CA SER A 121 17.03 -17.64 -10.55
C SER A 121 17.27 -16.20 -10.08
N GLU A 122 18.01 -16.01 -8.99
CA GLU A 122 18.28 -14.69 -8.45
C GLU A 122 19.72 -14.54 -7.92
N ILE A 123 20.22 -13.31 -7.98
CA ILE A 123 21.44 -12.85 -7.33
C ILE A 123 21.03 -11.80 -6.30
N ARG A 124 21.39 -12.02 -5.04
CA ARG A 124 21.11 -11.07 -3.95
C ARG A 124 22.25 -10.07 -3.81
N THR A 125 21.92 -8.79 -3.67
CA THR A 125 22.90 -7.71 -3.51
C THR A 125 22.53 -6.71 -2.42
N THR A 126 23.54 -6.11 -1.80
CA THR A 126 23.43 -4.93 -0.93
C THR A 126 23.94 -3.66 -1.63
N THR A 127 24.32 -3.76 -2.90
CA THR A 127 25.02 -2.75 -3.71
C THR A 127 24.37 -2.59 -5.08
N MET A 128 23.03 -2.65 -5.13
CA MET A 128 22.19 -2.64 -6.33
C MET A 128 22.65 -1.64 -7.41
N THR A 129 22.76 -0.35 -7.05
CA THR A 129 23.13 0.72 -8.01
C THR A 129 24.50 0.50 -8.65
N SER A 130 25.51 0.10 -7.86
CA SER A 130 26.85 -0.13 -8.41
C SER A 130 26.93 -1.40 -9.24
N ASP A 131 26.19 -2.44 -8.88
CA ASP A 131 26.20 -3.71 -9.62
C ASP A 131 25.57 -3.53 -11.01
N ILE A 132 24.44 -2.81 -11.09
CA ILE A 132 23.79 -2.44 -12.36
C ILE A 132 24.74 -1.60 -13.23
N THR A 133 25.33 -0.56 -12.65
CA THR A 133 26.23 0.34 -13.38
C THR A 133 27.48 -0.41 -13.88
N ASN A 134 28.04 -1.31 -13.07
CA ASN A 134 29.20 -2.13 -13.46
C ASN A 134 28.84 -3.11 -14.57
N ALA A 135 27.65 -3.74 -14.52
CA ALA A 135 27.20 -4.65 -15.56
C ALA A 135 27.10 -3.94 -16.92
N ILE A 136 26.53 -2.72 -16.94
CA ILE A 136 26.45 -1.88 -18.15
C ILE A 136 27.85 -1.53 -18.67
N ASN A 137 28.75 -1.06 -17.80
CA ASN A 137 30.09 -0.65 -18.21
C ASN A 137 30.97 -1.80 -18.74
N THR A 138 30.71 -3.03 -18.27
CA THR A 138 31.50 -4.21 -18.64
C THR A 138 30.83 -5.10 -19.68
N GLY A 139 29.57 -4.85 -20.01
CA GLY A 139 28.76 -5.73 -20.84
C GLY A 139 28.41 -7.06 -20.16
N SER A 140 28.39 -7.10 -18.81
CA SER A 140 28.07 -8.31 -18.06
C SER A 140 26.62 -8.76 -18.31
N GLN A 141 26.44 -10.06 -18.52
CA GLN A 141 25.15 -10.73 -18.72
C GLN A 141 24.74 -11.56 -17.49
N GLU A 142 25.31 -11.26 -16.30
CA GLU A 142 25.07 -12.06 -15.08
C GLU A 142 23.60 -12.02 -14.62
N PHE A 143 22.86 -10.98 -14.97
CA PHE A 143 21.42 -10.84 -14.71
C PHE A 143 20.71 -10.16 -15.88
N GLN A 144 19.48 -10.59 -16.12
CA GLN A 144 18.62 -10.13 -17.22
C GLN A 144 17.54 -9.15 -16.73
N VAL A 145 17.18 -9.23 -15.45
CA VAL A 145 16.17 -8.40 -14.80
C VAL A 145 16.74 -7.86 -13.50
N VAL A 146 16.35 -6.65 -13.11
CA VAL A 146 16.74 -6.04 -11.84
C VAL A 146 15.50 -5.64 -11.06
N CYS A 147 15.57 -5.81 -9.73
CA CYS A 147 14.51 -5.44 -8.80
C CYS A 147 15.00 -4.43 -7.75
N PRO A 148 15.36 -3.20 -8.17
CA PRO A 148 15.84 -2.16 -7.27
C PRO A 148 14.72 -1.66 -6.35
N TRP A 149 15.11 -1.01 -5.25
CA TRP A 149 14.19 -0.15 -4.53
C TRP A 149 13.78 1.00 -5.44
N MET A 150 12.53 1.46 -5.35
CA MET A 150 12.06 2.56 -6.20
C MET A 150 12.95 3.81 -6.04
N THR A 151 13.46 4.07 -4.83
CA THR A 151 14.41 5.18 -4.58
C THR A 151 15.77 5.02 -5.25
N ASP A 152 16.19 3.78 -5.56
CA ASP A 152 17.42 3.51 -6.32
C ASP A 152 17.15 3.55 -7.83
N ALA A 153 15.94 3.15 -8.24
CA ALA A 153 15.52 3.10 -9.64
C ALA A 153 15.50 4.50 -10.28
N GLY A 154 14.98 5.52 -9.58
CA GLY A 154 14.90 6.88 -10.11
C GLY A 154 16.25 7.45 -10.59
N PRO A 155 17.29 7.47 -9.74
CA PRO A 155 18.65 7.88 -10.16
C PRO A 155 19.25 7.04 -11.30
N LEU A 156 18.94 5.74 -11.36
CA LEU A 156 19.38 4.85 -12.44
C LEU A 156 18.70 5.17 -13.78
N VAL A 157 17.43 5.60 -13.76
CA VAL A 157 16.76 6.15 -14.96
C VAL A 157 17.50 7.39 -15.44
N ALA A 158 17.78 8.36 -14.57
CA ALA A 158 18.50 9.58 -14.95
C ALA A 158 19.93 9.32 -15.49
N SER A 159 20.52 8.19 -15.10
CA SER A 159 21.86 7.74 -15.56
C SER A 159 21.81 6.87 -16.82
N GLY A 160 20.61 6.61 -17.33
CA GLY A 160 20.39 5.84 -18.53
C GLY A 160 20.69 4.35 -18.41
N CYS A 161 20.26 3.73 -17.31
CA CYS A 161 20.57 2.34 -17.04
C CYS A 161 19.52 1.33 -17.52
N PHE A 162 18.32 1.76 -17.91
CA PHE A 162 17.20 0.87 -18.19
C PHE A 162 16.64 1.04 -19.60
N TYR A 163 16.11 -0.06 -20.16
CA TYR A 163 15.25 -0.01 -21.34
C TYR A 163 13.90 0.64 -21.00
N ASP A 164 13.25 1.23 -22.01
CA ASP A 164 11.83 1.56 -21.91
C ASP A 164 11.02 0.26 -22.01
N LEU A 165 10.25 -0.07 -20.98
CA LEU A 165 9.45 -1.29 -20.96
C LEU A 165 8.29 -1.23 -21.96
N ARG A 166 7.89 -0.02 -22.41
CA ARG A 166 6.87 0.16 -23.45
C ARG A 166 7.36 -0.25 -24.84
N ASP A 167 8.66 -0.39 -25.06
CA ASP A 167 9.19 -0.95 -26.31
C ASP A 167 8.88 -2.46 -26.47
N TYR A 168 8.35 -3.10 -25.42
CA TYR A 168 7.98 -4.53 -25.38
C TYR A 168 6.49 -4.73 -25.11
N ASP A 169 5.63 -3.78 -25.52
CA ASP A 169 4.18 -3.83 -25.31
C ASP A 169 3.45 -4.97 -26.07
N ASP A 170 4.11 -5.59 -27.04
CA ASP A 170 3.64 -6.82 -27.69
C ASP A 170 3.80 -8.07 -26.80
N VAL A 171 4.62 -7.96 -25.75
CA VAL A 171 4.86 -8.99 -24.73
C VAL A 171 4.21 -8.58 -23.40
N ILE A 172 4.53 -7.40 -22.88
CA ILE A 172 4.06 -6.91 -21.58
C ILE A 172 2.69 -6.25 -21.74
N ARG A 173 1.70 -6.78 -21.02
CA ARG A 173 0.31 -6.30 -21.11
C ARG A 173 -0.04 -5.39 -19.95
N PHE A 174 0.48 -4.16 -19.96
CA PHE A 174 0.28 -3.19 -18.86
C PHE A 174 -1.18 -2.88 -18.52
N ASP A 175 -2.14 -3.18 -19.41
CA ASP A 175 -3.57 -2.97 -19.19
C ASP A 175 -4.23 -4.07 -18.34
N GLN A 176 -3.52 -5.16 -18.05
CA GLN A 176 -4.03 -6.27 -17.27
C GLN A 176 -4.05 -5.96 -15.76
N PRO A 177 -5.01 -6.51 -15.00
CA PRO A 177 -5.22 -6.17 -13.59
C PRO A 177 -4.09 -6.62 -12.65
N TYR A 178 -3.19 -7.48 -13.12
CA TYR A 178 -2.00 -7.90 -12.37
C TYR A 178 -0.84 -6.91 -12.45
N TRP A 179 -0.96 -5.89 -13.29
CA TRP A 179 -0.09 -4.72 -13.28
C TRP A 179 -0.69 -3.63 -12.40
N ASP A 180 0.15 -2.90 -11.68
CA ASP A 180 -0.32 -1.73 -10.93
C ASP A 180 -0.47 -0.54 -11.88
N ASN A 181 -1.70 -0.26 -12.30
CA ASN A 181 -1.99 0.84 -13.22
C ASN A 181 -1.65 2.21 -12.60
N ASN A 182 -1.82 2.39 -11.30
CA ASN A 182 -1.43 3.64 -10.64
C ASN A 182 0.09 3.82 -10.70
N ALA A 183 0.87 2.74 -10.59
CA ALA A 183 2.31 2.76 -10.81
C ALA A 183 2.66 3.04 -12.28
N ASN A 184 2.07 2.31 -13.24
CA ASN A 184 2.32 2.52 -14.67
C ASN A 184 2.04 3.98 -15.10
N GLU A 185 0.94 4.54 -14.61
CA GLU A 185 0.54 5.91 -14.88
C GLU A 185 1.41 6.92 -14.15
N SER A 186 1.82 6.69 -12.89
CA SER A 186 2.58 7.68 -12.14
C SER A 186 4.06 7.68 -12.47
N LEU A 187 4.64 6.51 -12.71
CA LEU A 187 6.08 6.30 -12.92
C LEU A 187 6.55 6.63 -14.33
N SER A 188 5.63 6.75 -15.29
CA SER A 188 6.02 7.17 -16.63
C SER A 188 6.51 8.62 -16.64
N ILE A 189 7.53 8.88 -17.46
CA ILE A 189 8.08 10.22 -17.69
C ILE A 189 8.24 10.37 -19.20
N ASN A 190 7.66 11.44 -19.76
CA ASN A 190 7.67 11.70 -21.20
C ASN A 190 7.15 10.48 -22.01
N LYS A 191 6.12 9.82 -21.49
CA LYS A 191 5.48 8.64 -22.08
C LYS A 191 6.37 7.40 -22.19
N LYS A 192 7.51 7.38 -21.51
CA LYS A 192 8.38 6.21 -21.35
C LYS A 192 8.22 5.61 -19.95
N LEU A 193 8.33 4.29 -19.81
CA LEU A 193 8.19 3.58 -18.54
C LEU A 193 9.41 2.68 -18.31
N TYR A 194 10.37 3.15 -17.53
CA TYR A 194 11.65 2.47 -17.33
C TYR A 194 11.64 1.42 -16.20
N PHE A 195 10.73 1.57 -15.25
CA PHE A 195 10.50 0.61 -14.19
C PHE A 195 9.04 0.68 -13.75
N THR A 196 8.52 -0.41 -13.24
CA THR A 196 7.15 -0.46 -12.70
C THR A 196 7.00 -1.53 -11.61
N THR A 197 5.79 -1.74 -11.12
CA THR A 197 5.45 -2.81 -10.19
C THR A 197 4.10 -3.45 -10.55
N GLY A 198 3.81 -4.59 -9.95
CA GLY A 198 2.55 -5.30 -10.09
C GLY A 198 2.44 -6.41 -9.05
N ASP A 199 1.66 -7.42 -9.36
CA ASP A 199 1.26 -8.46 -8.41
C ASP A 199 2.40 -9.35 -7.93
N PHE A 200 3.55 -9.35 -8.62
CA PHE A 200 4.75 -10.02 -8.13
C PHE A 200 5.34 -9.36 -6.87
N SER A 201 5.18 -8.05 -6.70
CA SER A 201 5.94 -7.27 -5.72
C SER A 201 5.24 -7.28 -4.36
N LEU A 202 5.54 -8.31 -3.56
CA LEU A 202 5.07 -8.43 -2.19
C LEU A 202 5.58 -7.27 -1.33
N LEU A 203 6.82 -6.84 -1.55
CA LEU A 203 7.38 -5.72 -0.81
C LEU A 203 6.66 -4.40 -1.07
N SER A 204 6.23 -4.11 -2.32
CA SER A 204 5.43 -2.91 -2.59
C SER A 204 4.08 -2.94 -1.87
N MET A 205 3.49 -4.12 -1.68
CA MET A 205 2.28 -4.30 -0.88
C MET A 205 2.60 -4.04 0.60
N ASP A 206 3.64 -4.68 1.14
CA ASP A 206 4.07 -4.57 2.54
C ASP A 206 4.33 -3.12 2.97
N VAL A 207 4.90 -2.29 2.10
CA VAL A 207 5.24 -0.89 2.41
C VAL A 207 4.13 0.10 2.08
N THR A 208 2.93 -0.37 1.76
CA THR A 208 1.73 0.49 1.65
C THR A 208 1.43 1.07 3.04
N HIS A 209 1.42 2.39 3.14
CA HIS A 209 1.12 3.07 4.40
C HIS A 209 -0.39 3.10 4.65
N CYS A 210 -0.76 2.74 5.87
CA CYS A 210 -2.13 2.75 6.36
C CYS A 210 -2.15 2.98 7.87
N MET A 211 -3.34 3.02 8.44
CA MET A 211 -3.53 3.09 9.88
C MET A 211 -4.17 1.81 10.39
N ILE A 212 -3.94 1.50 11.67
CA ILE A 212 -4.71 0.51 12.40
C ILE A 212 -5.41 1.16 13.57
N PHE A 213 -6.58 0.64 13.93
CA PHE A 213 -7.32 1.08 15.10
C PHE A 213 -7.78 -0.08 15.97
N ASN A 214 -7.90 0.15 17.28
CA ASN A 214 -8.40 -0.85 18.21
C ASN A 214 -9.93 -0.77 18.28
N ARG A 215 -10.61 -1.83 17.84
CA ARG A 215 -12.09 -1.88 17.79
C ARG A 215 -12.72 -1.93 19.18
N ASP A 216 -12.04 -2.51 20.15
CA ASP A 216 -12.53 -2.53 21.53
C ASP A 216 -12.48 -1.13 22.14
N VAL A 217 -11.42 -0.35 21.87
CA VAL A 217 -11.32 1.04 22.34
C VAL A 217 -12.45 1.90 21.75
N VAL A 218 -12.79 1.70 20.46
CA VAL A 218 -13.97 2.35 19.84
C VAL A 218 -15.25 2.01 20.59
N ALA A 219 -15.51 0.72 20.83
CA ALA A 219 -16.74 0.25 21.47
C ALA A 219 -16.85 0.66 22.95
N GLU A 220 -15.77 0.52 23.72
CA GLU A 220 -15.72 0.82 25.16
C GLU A 220 -15.91 2.32 25.45
N ASN A 221 -15.50 3.18 24.52
CA ASN A 221 -15.64 4.64 24.64
C ASN A 221 -16.86 5.20 23.89
N GLY A 222 -17.66 4.34 23.23
CA GLY A 222 -18.85 4.76 22.48
C GLY A 222 -18.53 5.70 21.32
N LEU A 223 -17.39 5.51 20.67
CA LEU A 223 -16.94 6.32 19.55
C LEU A 223 -17.68 5.94 18.25
N GLU A 224 -17.73 6.87 17.30
CA GLU A 224 -18.16 6.56 15.93
C GLU A 224 -17.23 5.50 15.33
N ASN A 225 -17.81 4.53 14.62
CA ASN A 225 -17.03 3.47 13.97
C ASN A 225 -16.20 4.07 12.81
N PRO A 226 -14.87 3.90 12.81
CA PRO A 226 -14.02 4.40 11.73
C PRO A 226 -14.38 3.86 10.33
N TYR A 227 -14.95 2.66 10.22
CA TYR A 227 -15.40 2.11 8.93
C TYR A 227 -16.60 2.85 8.36
N ASP A 228 -17.60 3.13 9.19
CA ASP A 228 -18.75 3.93 8.79
C ASP A 228 -18.29 5.34 8.37
N LEU A 229 -17.32 5.91 9.08
CA LEU A 229 -16.75 7.22 8.72
C LEU A 229 -16.06 7.21 7.35
N VAL A 230 -15.37 6.13 6.98
CA VAL A 230 -14.77 6.01 5.64
C VAL A 230 -15.86 5.84 4.58
N ALA A 231 -16.81 4.93 4.81
CA ALA A 231 -17.92 4.68 3.88
C ALA A 231 -18.77 5.93 3.62
N ASP A 232 -18.98 6.75 4.65
CA ASP A 232 -19.71 8.02 4.57
C ASP A 232 -18.88 9.19 4.01
N GLY A 233 -17.59 9.00 3.73
CA GLY A 233 -16.69 10.07 3.28
C GLY A 233 -16.35 11.12 4.36
N LYS A 234 -16.55 10.78 5.64
CA LYS A 234 -16.33 11.66 6.81
C LYS A 234 -15.00 11.40 7.52
N TRP A 235 -14.27 10.35 7.13
CA TRP A 235 -12.94 10.07 7.67
C TRP A 235 -11.92 11.11 7.19
N THR A 236 -11.63 12.09 8.06
CA THR A 236 -10.76 13.24 7.82
C THR A 236 -9.73 13.39 8.94
N LEU A 237 -8.67 14.18 8.71
CA LEU A 237 -7.68 14.50 9.74
C LEU A 237 -8.33 15.10 11.00
N ASP A 238 -9.33 15.96 10.82
CA ASP A 238 -10.03 16.59 11.93
C ASP A 238 -10.85 15.58 12.74
N LYS A 239 -11.57 14.68 12.06
CA LYS A 239 -12.34 13.60 12.71
C LYS A 239 -11.43 12.58 13.40
N MET A 240 -10.31 12.19 12.77
CA MET A 240 -9.30 11.35 13.40
C MET A 240 -8.81 11.98 14.71
N MET A 241 -8.42 13.26 14.67
CA MET A 241 -7.92 13.94 15.87
C MET A 241 -9.01 14.20 16.92
N GLU A 242 -10.27 14.35 16.52
CA GLU A 242 -11.42 14.38 17.44
C GLU A 242 -11.54 13.09 18.23
N LEU A 243 -11.52 11.94 17.55
CA LEU A 243 -11.57 10.62 18.19
C LEU A 243 -10.32 10.35 19.04
N SER A 244 -9.14 10.75 18.56
CA SER A 244 -7.90 10.64 19.34
C SER A 244 -7.97 11.39 20.66
N ARG A 245 -8.45 12.65 20.64
CA ARG A 245 -8.61 13.45 21.86
C ARG A 245 -9.60 12.85 22.86
N ALA A 246 -10.61 12.14 22.39
CA ALA A 246 -11.64 11.54 23.25
C ALA A 246 -11.08 10.43 24.15
N VAL A 247 -9.99 9.78 23.75
CA VAL A 247 -9.38 8.66 24.50
C VAL A 247 -8.05 9.01 25.15
N THR A 248 -7.44 10.15 24.81
CA THR A 248 -6.17 10.56 25.40
C THR A 248 -6.35 10.92 26.87
N SER A 249 -5.57 10.28 27.74
CA SER A 249 -5.58 10.55 29.18
C SER A 249 -4.26 10.10 29.82
N ASP A 250 -3.76 10.90 30.78
CA ASP A 250 -2.71 10.47 31.70
C ASP A 250 -3.23 9.25 32.47
N SER A 251 -2.50 8.15 32.35
CA SER A 251 -2.82 6.85 32.94
C SER A 251 -1.61 6.15 33.55
N ASP A 252 -0.40 6.69 33.36
CA ASP A 252 0.81 6.23 34.05
C ASP A 252 1.10 6.98 35.36
N GLY A 253 0.46 8.15 35.57
CA GLY A 253 0.56 8.94 36.80
C GLY A 253 1.82 9.80 36.89
N GLU A 254 2.60 9.91 35.81
CA GLU A 254 3.76 10.80 35.69
C GLU A 254 3.38 12.11 34.99
N PRO A 255 4.07 13.23 35.27
CA PRO A 255 3.74 14.50 34.63
C PRO A 255 3.98 14.51 33.12
N GLY A 256 2.91 14.78 32.36
CA GLY A 256 2.95 14.89 30.90
C GLY A 256 2.52 13.60 30.20
N TYR A 257 2.43 13.61 28.88
CA TYR A 257 2.06 12.43 28.11
C TYR A 257 3.29 11.64 27.66
N SER A 258 3.26 10.33 27.89
CA SER A 258 4.26 9.35 27.48
C SER A 258 3.61 8.23 26.67
N TYR A 259 4.41 7.38 26.01
CA TYR A 259 3.85 6.21 25.28
C TYR A 259 3.29 5.12 26.21
N LYS A 260 3.42 5.29 27.54
CA LYS A 260 2.80 4.41 28.54
C LYS A 260 1.38 4.86 28.88
N ASP A 261 1.01 6.08 28.53
CA ASP A 261 -0.34 6.60 28.72
C ASP A 261 -1.33 6.06 27.70
N ASN A 262 -2.61 6.39 27.92
CA ASN A 262 -3.62 6.26 26.89
C ASN A 262 -3.47 7.43 25.92
N ILE A 263 -3.09 7.13 24.68
CA ILE A 263 -2.81 8.12 23.65
C ILE A 263 -3.64 7.82 22.42
N GLY A 264 -4.39 8.82 21.93
CA GLY A 264 -5.25 8.66 20.77
C GLY A 264 -4.53 8.21 19.49
N LEU A 265 -3.38 8.79 19.19
CA LEU A 265 -2.62 8.50 17.97
C LEU A 265 -1.13 8.29 18.26
N HIS A 266 -0.57 7.19 17.78
CA HIS A 266 0.87 7.05 17.59
C HIS A 266 1.20 7.22 16.10
N VAL A 267 2.01 8.22 15.77
CA VAL A 267 2.34 8.60 14.39
C VAL A 267 3.84 8.49 14.12
N ASN A 268 4.23 7.84 13.02
CA ASN A 268 5.62 7.79 12.59
C ASN A 268 5.98 9.01 11.72
N ALA A 269 7.26 9.40 11.69
CA ALA A 269 7.71 10.59 10.96
C ALA A 269 7.35 10.52 9.47
N ASN A 270 7.59 9.37 8.84
CA ASN A 270 7.35 9.19 7.40
C ASN A 270 5.86 9.29 7.02
N TYR A 271 4.95 9.14 8.00
CA TYR A 271 3.52 9.32 7.78
C TYR A 271 3.12 10.77 7.49
N SER A 272 3.99 11.76 7.75
CA SER A 272 3.81 13.13 7.25
C SER A 272 3.67 13.18 5.72
N ASN A 273 4.49 12.42 4.99
CA ASN A 273 4.38 12.26 3.54
C ASN A 273 3.05 11.60 3.16
N SER A 274 2.61 10.62 3.97
CA SER A 274 1.34 9.93 3.77
C SER A 274 0.15 10.85 3.98
N PHE A 275 0.15 11.71 4.99
CA PHE A 275 -0.91 12.71 5.16
C PHE A 275 -0.90 13.76 4.06
N PHE A 276 0.27 14.18 3.59
CA PHE A 276 0.38 15.14 2.49
C PHE A 276 -0.20 14.55 1.20
N ILE A 277 0.20 13.34 0.82
CA ILE A 277 -0.34 12.66 -0.36
C ILE A 277 -1.81 12.22 -0.14
N GLY A 278 -2.14 11.82 1.08
CA GLY A 278 -3.48 11.50 1.57
C GLY A 278 -4.46 12.66 1.46
N SER A 279 -3.97 13.89 1.47
CA SER A 279 -4.75 15.11 1.20
C SER A 279 -5.05 15.32 -0.29
N GLY A 280 -4.53 14.49 -1.18
CA GLY A 280 -4.57 14.71 -2.63
C GLY A 280 -3.58 15.77 -3.14
N GLU A 281 -2.70 16.30 -2.29
CA GLU A 281 -1.50 17.03 -2.73
C GLU A 281 -0.43 16.06 -3.25
N ASN A 282 0.52 16.59 -4.03
CA ASN A 282 1.62 15.81 -4.59
C ASN A 282 2.90 16.62 -4.52
N PHE A 283 4.05 15.94 -4.40
CA PHE A 283 5.33 16.63 -4.55
C PHE A 283 5.53 17.06 -6.00
N ILE A 284 5.19 16.17 -6.92
CA ILE A 284 5.33 16.32 -8.36
C ILE A 284 4.02 15.94 -9.03
N ARG A 285 3.59 16.75 -9.99
CA ARG A 285 2.50 16.41 -10.92
C ARG A 285 3.02 16.32 -12.33
N LYS A 286 2.21 15.82 -13.25
CA LYS A 286 2.54 15.75 -14.67
C LYS A 286 1.58 16.57 -15.50
N ASP A 287 2.08 17.19 -16.55
CA ASP A 287 1.26 17.88 -17.53
C ASP A 287 0.60 16.90 -18.51
N SER A 288 -0.15 17.41 -19.48
CA SER A 288 -0.82 16.57 -20.50
C SER A 288 0.14 15.82 -21.44
N ASN A 289 1.43 16.17 -21.43
CA ASN A 289 2.47 15.52 -22.22
C ASN A 289 3.26 14.49 -21.40
N ASP A 290 2.83 14.19 -20.17
CA ASP A 290 3.52 13.29 -19.24
C ASP A 290 4.84 13.87 -18.71
N ILE A 291 4.97 15.19 -18.68
CA ILE A 291 6.18 15.89 -18.20
C ILE A 291 6.01 16.27 -16.72
N PRO A 292 6.90 15.81 -15.82
CA PRO A 292 6.84 16.17 -14.41
C PRO A 292 7.15 17.64 -14.16
N TYR A 293 6.39 18.25 -13.25
CA TYR A 293 6.60 19.59 -12.74
C TYR A 293 6.36 19.66 -11.23
N LEU A 294 6.98 20.65 -10.60
CA LEU A 294 6.94 20.83 -9.15
C LEU A 294 5.54 21.27 -8.69
N ALA A 295 4.95 20.49 -7.78
CA ALA A 295 3.58 20.71 -7.28
C ALA A 295 3.48 20.90 -5.76
N ILE A 296 4.55 20.58 -5.02
CA ILE A 296 4.55 20.55 -3.55
C ILE A 296 4.07 21.86 -2.92
N TYR A 297 4.32 23.02 -3.53
CA TYR A 297 4.09 24.32 -2.91
C TYR A 297 3.02 25.11 -3.66
N ASN A 298 1.89 25.30 -2.99
CA ASN A 298 0.75 26.11 -3.41
C ASN A 298 -0.05 26.58 -2.17
N GLU A 299 -1.10 27.39 -2.38
CA GLU A 299 -1.92 27.94 -1.28
C GLU A 299 -2.53 26.83 -0.43
N ARG A 300 -3.17 25.84 -1.05
CA ARG A 300 -3.78 24.68 -0.38
C ARG A 300 -2.73 23.82 0.33
N ALA A 301 -1.60 23.55 -0.31
CA ALA A 301 -0.51 22.77 0.29
C ALA A 301 0.04 23.41 1.58
N THR A 302 0.04 24.74 1.68
CA THR A 302 0.44 25.44 2.91
C THR A 302 -0.53 25.17 4.06
N GLU A 303 -1.83 25.14 3.79
CA GLU A 303 -2.86 24.77 4.77
C GLU A 303 -2.75 23.29 5.18
N VAL A 304 -2.50 22.41 4.22
CA VAL A 304 -2.26 20.98 4.45
C VAL A 304 -1.08 20.77 5.37
N VAL A 305 0.08 21.39 5.08
CA VAL A 305 1.28 21.28 5.91
C VAL A 305 1.03 21.80 7.32
N SER A 306 0.33 22.93 7.46
CA SER A 306 -0.04 23.46 8.78
C SER A 306 -0.90 22.48 9.57
N LYS A 307 -1.89 21.84 8.93
CA LYS A 307 -2.74 20.84 9.57
C LYS A 307 -1.94 19.60 9.97
N ILE A 308 -1.04 19.11 9.11
CA ILE A 308 -0.17 17.96 9.45
C ILE A 308 0.73 18.28 10.64
N THR A 309 1.36 19.46 10.66
CA THR A 309 2.14 19.94 11.82
C THR A 309 1.31 19.97 13.11
N SER A 310 0.02 20.33 13.02
CA SER A 310 -0.89 20.31 14.18
C SER A 310 -1.16 18.89 14.71
N VAL A 311 -1.08 17.86 13.86
CA VAL A 311 -1.16 16.45 14.28
C VAL A 311 0.05 16.07 15.11
N PHE A 312 1.27 16.41 14.67
CA PHE A 312 2.51 16.07 15.38
C PHE A 312 2.70 16.86 16.69
N SER A 313 2.13 18.06 16.78
CA SER A 313 2.22 18.92 17.97
C SER A 313 1.05 18.76 18.95
N SER A 314 0.05 17.92 18.63
CA SER A 314 -1.10 17.69 19.50
C SER A 314 -0.74 16.78 20.68
N GLU A 315 -1.24 17.10 21.88
CA GLU A 315 -1.17 16.21 23.04
C GLU A 315 -1.89 14.86 22.83
N ALA A 316 -2.82 14.78 21.87
CA ALA A 316 -3.51 13.54 21.52
C ALA A 316 -2.71 12.64 20.56
N SER A 317 -1.47 13.01 20.27
CA SER A 317 -0.59 12.34 19.33
C SER A 317 0.81 12.19 19.91
N LEU A 318 1.46 11.06 19.64
CA LEU A 318 2.88 10.85 19.94
C LEU A 318 3.66 10.48 18.69
N TYR A 319 4.78 11.19 18.51
CA TYR A 319 5.79 10.85 17.52
C TYR A 319 6.54 9.57 17.93
N ILE A 320 6.34 8.50 17.16
CA ILE A 320 6.81 7.13 17.48
C ILE A 320 8.32 7.09 17.72
N GLU A 321 9.10 7.62 16.79
CA GLU A 321 10.56 7.56 16.83
C GLU A 321 11.12 8.44 17.96
N GLY A 322 10.34 9.44 18.43
CA GLY A 322 10.70 10.31 19.55
C GLY A 322 10.91 9.58 20.87
N TYR A 323 10.31 8.39 21.06
CA TYR A 323 10.46 7.60 22.28
C TYR A 323 11.26 6.29 22.10
N ASN A 324 11.98 6.11 20.98
CA ASN A 324 12.71 4.87 20.69
C ASN A 324 13.69 4.46 21.79
N SER A 325 14.47 5.41 22.32
CA SER A 325 15.43 5.13 23.39
C SER A 325 14.76 4.64 24.67
N GLN A 326 13.56 5.14 24.99
CA GLN A 326 12.82 4.71 26.18
C GLN A 326 12.16 3.34 25.95
N ALA A 327 11.57 3.11 24.77
CA ALA A 327 11.03 1.81 24.39
C ALA A 327 12.10 0.70 24.48
N GLN A 328 13.33 0.97 24.01
CA GLN A 328 14.44 0.03 24.12
C GLN A 328 14.88 -0.24 25.56
N GLN A 329 14.89 0.79 26.42
CA GLN A 329 15.16 0.63 27.85
C GLN A 329 14.10 -0.24 28.55
N ASP A 330 12.86 -0.15 28.09
CA ASP A 330 11.74 -0.95 28.59
C ASP A 330 11.69 -2.37 28.01
N GLY A 331 12.65 -2.74 27.14
CA GLY A 331 12.81 -4.08 26.61
C GLY A 331 12.13 -4.35 25.27
N PHE A 332 11.57 -3.33 24.61
CA PHE A 332 11.09 -3.47 23.23
C PHE A 332 12.25 -3.46 22.24
N ASN A 333 12.12 -4.19 21.13
CA ASN A 333 13.12 -4.16 20.05
C ASN A 333 13.30 -2.74 19.48
N ASN A 334 12.20 -1.99 19.34
CA ASN A 334 12.16 -0.61 18.87
C ASN A 334 10.84 0.09 19.28
N CYS A 335 10.76 1.39 19.03
CA CYS A 335 9.55 2.21 19.22
C CYS A 335 8.31 1.69 18.48
N TYR A 336 8.45 1.14 17.27
CA TYR A 336 7.32 0.62 16.49
C TYR A 336 6.69 -0.63 17.15
N ALA A 337 7.50 -1.48 17.78
CA ALA A 337 7.01 -2.58 18.60
C ALA A 337 6.25 -2.06 19.83
N ALA A 338 6.74 -1.02 20.49
CA ALA A 338 6.06 -0.38 21.62
C ALA A 338 4.74 0.31 21.21
N ALA A 339 4.68 0.95 20.03
CA ALA A 339 3.45 1.55 19.50
C ALA A 339 2.36 0.49 19.27
N ARG A 340 2.75 -0.65 18.67
CA ARG A 340 1.86 -1.79 18.45
C ARG A 340 1.40 -2.43 19.75
N ASP A 341 2.30 -2.52 20.74
CA ASP A 341 1.94 -2.98 22.09
C ASP A 341 0.91 -2.05 22.74
N ALA A 342 1.07 -0.72 22.61
CA ALA A 342 0.11 0.25 23.14
C ALA A 342 -1.28 0.04 22.51
N LEU A 343 -1.37 -0.12 21.19
CA LEU A 343 -2.63 -0.46 20.52
C LEU A 343 -3.21 -1.78 21.03
N ALA A 344 -2.40 -2.84 21.03
CA ALA A 344 -2.86 -4.18 21.38
C ALA A 344 -3.40 -4.27 22.81
N ASN A 345 -2.82 -3.50 23.73
CA ASN A 345 -3.21 -3.43 25.13
C ASN A 345 -4.17 -2.27 25.43
N LYS A 346 -4.88 -1.75 24.42
CA LYS A 346 -5.93 -0.71 24.57
C LYS A 346 -5.45 0.62 25.15
N ARG A 347 -4.15 0.91 25.06
CA ARG A 347 -3.54 2.21 25.40
C ARG A 347 -3.38 3.14 24.20
N ALA A 348 -3.66 2.66 23.00
CA ALA A 348 -3.79 3.52 21.83
C ALA A 348 -5.07 3.22 21.06
N LEU A 349 -5.69 4.28 20.51
CA LEU A 349 -6.80 4.12 19.57
C LEU A 349 -6.28 3.89 18.16
N PHE A 350 -5.36 4.73 17.68
CA PHE A 350 -4.78 4.65 16.34
C PHE A 350 -3.26 4.50 16.36
N VAL A 351 -2.74 3.70 15.43
CA VAL A 351 -1.30 3.65 15.12
C VAL A 351 -1.11 3.72 13.62
N THR A 352 -0.23 4.60 13.15
CA THR A 352 0.18 4.62 11.74
C THR A 352 1.22 3.52 11.47
N ILE A 353 1.02 2.74 10.42
CA ILE A 353 1.84 1.57 10.11
C ILE A 353 2.15 1.44 8.61
N SER A 354 3.01 0.48 8.29
CA SER A 354 3.02 -0.19 6.98
C SER A 354 2.27 -1.52 7.07
N LEU A 355 1.70 -2.03 5.97
CA LEU A 355 1.03 -3.35 5.98
C LEU A 355 1.95 -4.49 6.49
N SER A 356 3.27 -4.34 6.31
CA SER A 356 4.27 -5.30 6.78
C SER A 356 4.25 -5.54 8.30
N ASP A 357 3.66 -4.62 9.06
CA ASP A 357 3.58 -4.69 10.51
C ASP A 357 2.44 -5.59 11.03
N ILE A 358 1.43 -5.85 10.19
CA ILE A 358 0.17 -6.51 10.57
C ILE A 358 0.40 -7.95 11.01
N ILE A 359 1.18 -8.70 10.22
CA ILE A 359 1.45 -10.12 10.51
C ILE A 359 2.22 -10.24 11.82
N SER A 360 3.22 -9.39 12.05
CA SER A 360 3.97 -9.36 13.30
C SER A 360 3.09 -8.99 14.49
N LEU A 361 2.19 -8.01 14.34
CA LEU A 361 1.23 -7.65 15.38
C LEU A 361 0.31 -8.82 15.73
N SER A 362 -0.30 -9.46 14.74
CA SER A 362 -1.22 -10.59 14.96
C SER A 362 -0.55 -11.83 15.55
N ASN A 363 0.74 -12.03 15.26
CA ASN A 363 1.49 -13.15 15.82
C ASN A 363 1.90 -12.90 17.27
N ALA A 364 2.19 -11.64 17.62
CA ALA A 364 2.65 -11.28 18.96
C ALA A 364 1.51 -11.06 19.95
N TYR A 365 0.35 -10.60 19.49
CA TYR A 365 -0.74 -10.15 20.35
C TYR A 365 -2.09 -10.79 20.03
N ASP A 366 -2.94 -10.84 21.05
CA ASP A 366 -4.37 -11.09 20.88
C ASP A 366 -5.14 -9.79 20.96
N CYS A 367 -5.24 -9.09 19.83
CA CYS A 367 -5.91 -7.80 19.73
C CYS A 367 -6.94 -7.80 18.60
N ASN A 368 -8.04 -7.08 18.86
CA ASN A 368 -9.13 -6.85 17.92
C ASN A 368 -8.91 -5.49 17.24
N PHE A 369 -8.37 -5.49 16.02
CA PHE A 369 -8.03 -4.27 15.30
C PHE A 369 -8.64 -4.28 13.89
N GLY A 370 -8.81 -3.09 13.32
CA GLY A 370 -9.13 -2.90 11.91
C GLY A 370 -8.04 -2.10 11.21
N LEU A 371 -7.92 -2.27 9.89
CA LEU A 371 -7.11 -1.41 9.01
C LEU A 371 -7.87 -0.19 8.57
N LEU A 372 -7.22 0.94 8.31
CA LEU A 372 -7.84 2.15 7.79
C LEU A 372 -6.95 2.79 6.72
N VAL A 373 -7.59 3.32 5.69
CA VAL A 373 -6.95 4.23 4.74
C VAL A 373 -6.48 5.52 5.45
N THR A 374 -5.49 6.19 4.88
CA THR A 374 -5.06 7.51 5.35
C THR A 374 -6.24 8.50 5.25
N PRO A 375 -6.52 9.29 6.31
CA PRO A 375 -7.65 10.21 6.30
C PRO A 375 -7.50 11.34 5.27
N LYS A 376 -8.65 11.83 4.79
CA LYS A 376 -8.70 13.02 3.91
C LYS A 376 -8.29 14.28 4.67
N PHE A 377 -7.93 15.33 3.93
CA PHE A 377 -7.71 16.64 4.53
C PHE A 377 -8.97 17.26 5.14
N ASN A 378 -10.10 17.09 4.45
CA ASN A 378 -11.43 17.54 4.84
C ASN A 378 -12.50 16.71 4.08
N GLU A 379 -13.79 16.95 4.37
CA GLU A 379 -14.89 16.19 3.74
C GLU A 379 -15.07 16.56 2.25
N GLU A 380 -14.64 17.76 1.83
CA GLU A 380 -14.73 18.24 0.44
C GLU A 380 -13.78 17.52 -0.53
N GLN A 381 -12.78 16.81 -0.02
CA GLN A 381 -11.92 15.96 -0.83
C GLN A 381 -12.71 14.73 -1.31
N ASP A 382 -12.70 14.48 -2.62
CA ASP A 382 -13.53 13.44 -3.25
C ASP A 382 -13.06 12.02 -2.92
N THR A 383 -11.74 11.77 -3.00
CA THR A 383 -11.16 10.43 -2.93
C THR A 383 -10.17 10.28 -1.79
N TYR A 384 -9.93 9.04 -1.37
CA TYR A 384 -8.87 8.70 -0.43
C TYR A 384 -7.60 8.32 -1.19
N HIS A 385 -6.44 8.46 -0.55
CA HIS A 385 -5.16 8.11 -1.15
C HIS A 385 -4.25 7.39 -0.14
N SER A 386 -3.61 6.31 -0.60
CA SER A 386 -2.67 5.50 0.18
C SER A 386 -1.27 5.67 -0.39
N TYR A 387 -0.40 6.38 0.32
CA TYR A 387 0.99 6.52 -0.10
C TYR A 387 1.72 5.18 -0.01
N ILE A 388 2.49 4.84 -1.05
CA ILE A 388 3.48 3.76 -0.99
C ILE A 388 4.77 4.31 -0.41
N SER A 389 5.23 3.78 0.71
CA SER A 389 6.54 4.17 1.25
C SER A 389 7.66 3.65 0.34
N VAL A 390 8.21 4.57 -0.44
CA VAL A 390 9.11 4.27 -1.55
C VAL A 390 10.48 3.73 -1.13
N ILE A 391 10.87 3.88 0.15
CA ILE A 391 12.23 3.57 0.65
C ILE A 391 12.57 2.09 0.46
N TYR A 392 11.60 1.20 0.65
CA TYR A 392 11.78 -0.25 0.51
C TYR A 392 10.76 -0.88 -0.44
N ALA A 393 10.12 -0.06 -1.28
CA ALA A 393 9.23 -0.57 -2.32
C ALA A 393 10.06 -1.16 -3.46
N THR A 394 9.86 -2.44 -3.77
CA THR A 394 10.48 -3.07 -4.95
C THR A 394 9.77 -2.65 -6.22
N CYS A 395 10.54 -2.44 -7.29
CA CYS A 395 10.06 -2.35 -8.66
C CYS A 395 10.82 -3.35 -9.55
N VAL A 396 10.46 -3.41 -10.83
CA VAL A 396 11.15 -4.22 -11.84
C VAL A 396 11.59 -3.36 -13.01
N ALA A 397 12.79 -3.64 -13.53
CA ALA A 397 13.34 -3.02 -14.73
C ALA A 397 14.24 -3.99 -15.51
N ILE A 398 14.51 -3.67 -16.78
CA ILE A 398 15.46 -4.40 -17.62
C ILE A 398 16.72 -3.52 -17.80
N PRO A 399 17.91 -3.95 -17.34
CA PRO A 399 19.12 -3.16 -17.50
C PRO A 399 19.58 -3.13 -18.96
N LEU A 400 20.13 -2.01 -19.42
CA LEU A 400 20.67 -1.85 -20.78
C LEU A 400 21.84 -2.79 -21.10
N SER A 401 22.43 -3.44 -20.09
CA SER A 401 23.43 -4.48 -20.32
C SER A 401 22.84 -5.73 -20.95
N ASN A 402 21.54 -6.02 -20.77
CA ASN A 402 20.93 -7.26 -21.24
C ASN A 402 20.84 -7.31 -22.78
N GLU A 403 21.52 -8.27 -23.40
CA GLU A 403 21.51 -8.47 -24.86
C GLU A 403 20.22 -9.13 -25.40
N ASP A 404 19.36 -9.62 -24.51
CA ASP A 404 18.09 -10.30 -24.83
C ASP A 404 16.94 -9.77 -23.96
N PRO A 405 16.52 -8.51 -24.17
CA PRO A 405 15.50 -7.87 -23.36
C PRO A 405 14.09 -8.40 -23.62
N GLU A 406 13.81 -9.01 -24.78
CA GLU A 406 12.51 -9.64 -25.06
C GLU A 406 12.27 -10.87 -24.16
N THR A 407 13.29 -11.71 -23.92
CA THR A 407 13.18 -12.82 -22.96
C THR A 407 12.99 -12.30 -21.53
N ALA A 408 13.65 -11.20 -21.16
CA ALA A 408 13.43 -10.57 -19.85
C ALA A 408 12.01 -10.01 -19.70
N ALA A 409 11.49 -9.32 -20.72
CA ALA A 409 10.12 -8.84 -20.76
C ALA A 409 9.10 -9.98 -20.61
N LEU A 410 9.33 -11.10 -21.30
CA LEU A 410 8.48 -12.30 -21.18
C LEU A 410 8.50 -12.87 -19.76
N ALA A 411 9.67 -12.97 -19.13
CA ALA A 411 9.77 -13.45 -17.75
C ALA A 411 9.07 -12.52 -16.75
N ILE A 412 9.19 -11.21 -16.92
CA ILE A 412 8.54 -10.19 -16.07
C ILE A 412 7.01 -10.25 -16.21
N GLU A 413 6.51 -10.36 -17.44
CA GLU A 413 5.08 -10.50 -17.72
C GLU A 413 4.52 -11.79 -17.10
N ALA A 414 5.19 -12.93 -17.31
CA ALA A 414 4.80 -14.20 -16.73
C ALA A 414 4.83 -14.18 -15.19
N LEU A 415 5.86 -13.53 -14.61
CA LEU A 415 6.01 -13.38 -13.17
C LEU A 415 4.80 -12.64 -12.57
N ASN A 416 4.39 -11.52 -13.17
CA ASN A 416 3.24 -10.73 -12.70
C ASN A 416 1.94 -11.51 -12.84
N ALA A 417 1.65 -12.02 -14.03
CA ALA A 417 0.39 -12.71 -14.31
C ALA A 417 0.19 -13.93 -13.40
N ALA A 418 1.24 -14.75 -13.24
CA ALA A 418 1.23 -15.91 -12.36
C ALA A 418 1.13 -15.55 -10.86
N SER A 419 1.65 -14.40 -10.45
CA SER A 419 1.66 -13.97 -9.03
C SER A 419 0.26 -13.69 -8.48
N THR A 420 -0.68 -13.26 -9.34
CA THR A 420 -2.09 -13.03 -8.98
C THR A 420 -2.70 -14.23 -8.27
N GLU A 421 -2.57 -15.42 -8.86
CA GLU A 421 -3.15 -16.67 -8.35
C GLU A 421 -2.24 -17.44 -7.40
N THR A 422 -1.06 -16.90 -7.10
CA THR A 422 -0.06 -17.55 -6.25
C THR A 422 0.38 -16.65 -5.11
N THR A 423 1.45 -15.86 -5.29
CA THR A 423 2.09 -15.10 -4.21
C THR A 423 1.20 -13.98 -3.68
N LYS A 424 0.54 -13.20 -4.53
CA LYS A 424 -0.36 -12.12 -4.08
C LYS A 424 -1.54 -12.67 -3.32
N LYS A 425 -2.21 -13.69 -3.85
CA LYS A 425 -3.36 -14.35 -3.22
C LYS A 425 -3.03 -14.89 -1.83
N ASP A 426 -1.94 -15.64 -1.70
CA ASP A 426 -1.52 -16.21 -0.42
C ASP A 426 -1.16 -15.11 0.60
N TYR A 427 -0.48 -14.04 0.14
CA TYR A 427 -0.18 -12.87 0.98
C TYR A 427 -1.46 -12.16 1.44
N TYR A 428 -2.36 -11.85 0.51
CA TYR A 428 -3.62 -11.15 0.78
C TYR A 428 -4.48 -11.92 1.79
N GLU A 429 -4.64 -13.23 1.59
CA GLU A 429 -5.35 -14.09 2.53
C GLU A 429 -4.70 -14.11 3.93
N ARG A 430 -3.37 -14.00 4.01
CA ARG A 430 -2.63 -13.97 5.27
C ARG A 430 -2.90 -12.67 6.03
N VAL A 431 -2.86 -11.54 5.34
CA VAL A 431 -3.17 -10.22 5.92
C VAL A 431 -4.61 -10.20 6.43
N LEU A 432 -5.57 -10.74 5.68
CA LEU A 432 -6.95 -10.88 6.15
C LEU A 432 -7.07 -11.78 7.38
N LYS A 433 -6.41 -12.95 7.37
CA LYS A 433 -6.40 -13.86 8.54
C LYS A 433 -5.80 -13.18 9.79
N ALA A 434 -4.81 -12.30 9.62
CA ALA A 434 -4.15 -11.59 10.70
C ALA A 434 -5.05 -10.56 11.40
N GLN A 435 -6.11 -10.06 10.74
CA GLN A 435 -7.10 -9.18 11.38
C GLN A 435 -8.03 -9.95 12.36
N LYS A 436 -7.89 -11.28 12.47
CA LYS A 436 -8.66 -12.23 13.33
C LYS A 436 -10.17 -12.25 13.12
N LEU A 437 -10.70 -11.29 12.39
CA LEU A 437 -12.03 -11.25 11.81
C LEU A 437 -11.81 -11.17 10.30
N LYS A 438 -12.05 -12.28 9.60
CA LYS A 438 -12.41 -12.20 8.18
C LYS A 438 -13.83 -11.62 8.12
N ASP A 439 -13.97 -10.35 8.47
CA ASP A 439 -15.20 -9.62 8.25
C ASP A 439 -15.14 -8.91 6.91
N GLU A 440 -16.30 -8.80 6.29
CA GLU A 440 -16.46 -8.20 4.96
C GLU A 440 -15.90 -6.77 4.92
N GLU A 441 -16.00 -6.04 6.03
CA GLU A 441 -15.48 -4.68 6.18
C GLU A 441 -13.95 -4.61 6.09
N GLY A 442 -13.23 -5.53 6.75
CA GLY A 442 -11.77 -5.59 6.70
C GLY A 442 -11.22 -5.97 5.33
N GLU A 443 -11.93 -6.83 4.59
CA GLU A 443 -11.63 -7.17 3.20
C GLU A 443 -11.86 -5.98 2.27
N GLN A 444 -13.05 -5.35 2.35
CA GLN A 444 -13.37 -4.15 1.59
C GLN A 444 -12.37 -3.02 1.84
N MET A 445 -11.93 -2.82 3.08
CA MET A 445 -10.94 -1.80 3.41
C MET A 445 -9.54 -2.11 2.86
N LEU A 446 -9.13 -3.38 2.86
CA LEU A 446 -7.84 -3.78 2.30
C LEU A 446 -7.81 -3.57 0.78
N ASP A 447 -8.88 -3.98 0.08
CA ASP A 447 -9.06 -3.68 -1.35
C ASP A 447 -9.06 -2.17 -1.60
N PHE A 448 -9.78 -1.42 -0.76
CA PHE A 448 -9.84 0.03 -0.87
C PHE A 448 -8.46 0.67 -0.71
N ILE A 449 -7.65 0.21 0.25
CA ILE A 449 -6.27 0.69 0.45
C ILE A 449 -5.41 0.42 -0.80
N PHE A 450 -5.48 -0.78 -1.38
CA PHE A 450 -4.68 -1.14 -2.55
C PHE A 450 -5.11 -0.42 -3.83
N ASN A 451 -6.42 -0.24 -4.04
CA ASN A 451 -6.95 0.44 -5.22
C ASN A 451 -6.67 1.95 -5.21
N ASN A 452 -6.42 2.53 -4.03
CA ASN A 452 -6.14 3.96 -3.88
C ASN A 452 -4.64 4.27 -3.68
N ARG A 453 -3.74 3.36 -4.08
CA ARG A 453 -2.28 3.59 -3.96
C ARG A 453 -1.80 4.74 -4.83
N VAL A 454 -0.89 5.55 -4.27
CA VAL A 454 -0.24 6.66 -4.97
C VAL A 454 1.28 6.49 -4.97
N TYR A 455 1.86 6.59 -6.16
CA TYR A 455 3.30 6.54 -6.43
C TYR A 455 3.80 7.94 -6.80
N ASP A 456 4.23 8.73 -5.82
CA ASP A 456 4.66 10.11 -6.09
C ASP A 456 6.11 10.16 -6.60
N LEU A 457 6.32 10.71 -7.81
CA LEU A 457 7.64 10.85 -8.43
C LEU A 457 8.64 11.64 -7.58
N GLY A 458 8.18 12.70 -6.90
CA GLY A 458 9.04 13.49 -6.03
C GLY A 458 9.48 12.70 -4.80
N ALA A 459 8.63 11.81 -4.30
CA ALA A 459 9.01 10.89 -3.22
C ALA A 459 10.05 9.87 -3.68
N ILE A 460 9.84 9.30 -4.86
CA ILE A 460 10.66 8.23 -5.45
C ILE A 460 12.04 8.75 -5.85
N TYR A 461 12.09 9.78 -6.70
CA TYR A 461 13.34 10.36 -7.18
C TYR A 461 14.04 11.20 -6.12
N ASN A 462 13.28 11.67 -5.11
CA ASN A 462 13.75 12.57 -4.05
C ASN A 462 14.58 13.74 -4.59
N TRP A 463 14.16 14.32 -5.73
CA TRP A 463 14.84 15.44 -6.35
C TRP A 463 15.04 16.57 -5.33
N GLY A 464 16.28 17.01 -5.16
CA GLY A 464 16.63 18.05 -4.17
C GLY A 464 16.29 17.72 -2.71
N GLY A 465 16.08 16.45 -2.35
CA GLY A 465 15.69 16.05 -0.98
C GLY A 465 14.25 16.40 -0.62
N ILE A 466 13.37 16.54 -1.61
CA ILE A 466 12.02 17.09 -1.46
C ILE A 466 11.15 16.35 -0.43
N ARG A 467 11.23 15.02 -0.43
CA ARG A 467 10.50 14.15 0.51
C ARG A 467 10.98 14.35 1.93
N ASP A 468 12.29 14.46 2.11
CA ASP A 468 12.91 14.46 3.44
C ASP A 468 12.65 15.79 4.16
N PHE A 469 12.66 16.92 3.44
CA PHE A 469 12.39 18.21 4.08
C PHE A 469 10.92 18.37 4.50
N LEU A 470 9.94 17.82 3.76
CA LEU A 470 8.53 17.89 4.16
C LEU A 470 8.36 17.23 5.52
N ASN A 471 8.94 16.04 5.66
CA ASN A 471 8.93 15.28 6.90
C ASN A 471 9.52 16.09 8.06
N THR A 472 10.72 16.65 7.88
CA THR A 472 11.35 17.52 8.89
C THR A 472 10.46 18.70 9.29
N ILE A 473 9.85 19.39 8.32
CA ILE A 473 9.00 20.56 8.60
C ILE A 473 7.80 20.16 9.46
N CYS A 474 7.11 19.08 9.09
CA CYS A 474 5.91 18.63 9.75
C CYS A 474 6.18 18.10 11.16
N VAL A 475 7.25 17.32 11.33
CA VAL A 475 7.62 16.69 12.61
C VAL A 475 8.17 17.73 13.59
N ASP A 476 9.09 18.60 13.14
CA ASP A 476 9.71 19.61 14.01
C ASP A 476 8.76 20.81 14.25
N GLY A 477 7.69 20.91 13.47
CA GLY A 477 6.70 21.99 13.55
C GLY A 477 7.24 23.37 13.20
N THR A 478 8.17 23.42 12.25
CA THR A 478 8.86 24.67 11.88
C THR A 478 8.09 25.43 10.80
N ASP A 479 7.96 26.74 10.94
CA ASP A 479 7.40 27.63 9.89
C ASP A 479 8.43 27.91 8.78
N MET A 480 8.90 26.84 8.13
CA MET A 480 9.98 26.88 7.14
C MET A 480 9.58 26.38 5.76
N PHE A 481 8.30 26.08 5.52
CA PHE A 481 7.88 25.46 4.26
C PHE A 481 8.19 26.32 3.04
N ALA A 482 7.77 27.59 3.05
CA ALA A 482 8.06 28.53 1.98
C ALA A 482 9.57 28.73 1.77
N SER A 483 10.32 28.95 2.86
CA SER A 483 11.76 29.24 2.75
C SER A 483 12.59 28.03 2.31
N LYS A 484 12.22 26.81 2.74
CA LYS A 484 12.86 25.57 2.28
C LYS A 484 12.51 25.28 0.82
N TYR A 485 11.27 25.52 0.41
CA TYR A 485 10.87 25.40 -0.99
C TYR A 485 11.68 26.34 -1.88
N GLU A 486 11.69 27.65 -1.58
CA GLU A 486 12.41 28.67 -2.37
C GLU A 486 13.92 28.37 -2.44
N ALA A 487 14.51 27.85 -1.37
CA ALA A 487 15.93 27.51 -1.34
C ALA A 487 16.30 26.30 -2.23
N ASN A 488 15.36 25.40 -2.53
CA ASN A 488 15.63 24.15 -3.23
C ASN A 488 15.00 24.06 -4.63
N LYS A 489 14.01 24.92 -4.95
CA LYS A 489 13.24 24.88 -6.21
C LYS A 489 14.12 24.73 -7.44
N ASP A 490 15.10 25.61 -7.63
CA ASP A 490 15.97 25.60 -8.82
C ASP A 490 16.77 24.28 -8.94
N SER A 491 17.23 23.73 -7.81
CA SER A 491 17.95 22.45 -7.79
C SER A 491 17.04 21.27 -8.11
N ILE A 492 15.77 21.33 -7.69
CA ILE A 492 14.77 20.31 -7.97
C ILE A 492 14.43 20.32 -9.46
N GLU A 493 14.14 21.51 -10.01
CA GLU A 493 13.84 21.69 -11.44
C GLU A 493 15.02 21.24 -12.32
N ALA A 494 16.26 21.54 -11.93
CA ALA A 494 17.44 21.04 -12.64
C ALA A 494 17.54 19.51 -12.62
N ALA A 495 17.24 18.86 -11.49
CA ALA A 495 17.29 17.40 -11.39
C ALA A 495 16.17 16.71 -12.19
N ILE A 496 14.99 17.33 -12.25
CA ILE A 496 13.89 16.91 -13.14
C ILE A 496 14.35 16.99 -14.60
N ASN A 497 14.90 18.14 -15.02
CA ASN A 497 15.37 18.33 -16.40
C ASN A 497 16.47 17.35 -16.79
N ASN A 498 17.42 17.05 -15.89
CA ASN A 498 18.44 16.02 -16.16
C ASN A 498 17.81 14.64 -16.41
N THR A 499 16.72 14.30 -15.71
CA THR A 499 15.99 13.05 -15.93
C THR A 499 15.29 13.07 -17.29
N LEU A 500 14.71 14.22 -17.66
CA LEU A 500 14.03 14.43 -18.95
C LEU A 500 14.98 14.39 -20.14
N ASP A 501 16.19 14.92 -20.02
CA ASP A 501 17.19 14.89 -21.08
C ASP A 501 17.56 13.46 -21.48
N PHE A 502 17.53 12.52 -20.53
CA PHE A 502 17.66 11.10 -20.82
C PHE A 502 16.35 10.49 -21.36
N ALA A 503 15.21 10.88 -20.78
CA ALA A 503 13.90 10.37 -21.18
C ALA A 503 13.38 10.94 -22.51
N SER A 504 14.09 11.87 -23.15
CA SER A 504 13.78 12.42 -24.47
C SER A 504 14.23 11.45 -25.56
#